data_AF-B8IAT7-F1
#
_entry.id   AF-B8IAT7-F1
#
_cell.length_a   1.000
_cell.length_b   1.000
_cell.length_c   1.000
_cell.angle_alpha   90.00
_cell.angle_beta   90.00
_cell.angle_gamma   90.00
#
_symmetry.space_group_name_H-M   'P 1'
#
loop_
_entity.id
_entity.type
_entity.pdbx_description
1 polymer ?
#
loop_
_entity_poly.entity_id
_entity_poly.type
_entity_poly.pdbx_seq_one_letter_code
_entity_poly.pdbx_strand_id
1 'polypeptide(L)'
;MRTAILLSLWLCADGVAAGEQLPALDPRTAYSEFRISLALQGWKPDQAAKSRATCVSGRTRICETYAEAITCRRTTPSRCLFLWTKNQTQIEIETVGSKAQGITVDQMRCRSGCLAAEPARPSVDH
;
A
#
# COMPACT_ATOMS: atom_id res chain seq x y z
N MET A 1 -52.99 33.04 -14.61
CA MET A 1 -51.74 32.72 -13.86
C MET A 1 -51.17 31.45 -14.47
N ARG A 2 -50.03 31.53 -15.15
CA ARG A 2 -49.38 30.39 -15.84
C ARG A 2 -48.18 29.95 -15.00
N THR A 3 -48.32 28.85 -14.28
CA THR A 3 -47.24 28.23 -13.49
C THR A 3 -46.31 27.47 -14.42
N ALA A 4 -45.12 28.03 -14.66
CA ALA A 4 -44.03 27.34 -15.35
C ALA A 4 -43.26 26.51 -14.31
N ILE A 5 -43.36 25.18 -14.41
CA ILE A 5 -42.62 24.23 -13.58
C ILE A 5 -41.24 24.05 -14.21
N LEU A 6 -40.22 24.66 -13.59
CA LEU A 6 -38.81 24.47 -13.92
C LEU A 6 -38.34 23.14 -13.32
N LEU A 7 -38.29 22.10 -14.16
CA LEU A 7 -37.64 20.82 -13.84
C LEU A 7 -36.12 21.00 -13.85
N SER A 8 -35.54 21.18 -12.67
CA SER A 8 -34.09 21.20 -12.46
C SER A 8 -33.54 19.77 -12.58
N LEU A 9 -32.87 19.47 -13.70
CA LEU A 9 -32.10 18.23 -13.85
C LEU A 9 -30.92 18.23 -12.87
N TRP A 10 -31.01 17.39 -11.84
CA TRP A 10 -29.87 17.01 -11.01
C TRP A 10 -28.99 16.04 -11.80
N LEU A 11 -27.84 16.51 -12.29
CA LEU A 11 -26.75 15.64 -12.74
C LEU A 11 -26.12 15.00 -11.51
N CYS A 12 -26.41 13.74 -11.25
CA CYS A 12 -25.60 12.90 -10.38
C CYS A 12 -24.28 12.60 -11.10
N ALA A 13 -23.22 13.31 -10.74
CA ALA A 13 -21.87 12.92 -11.13
C ALA A 13 -21.45 11.74 -10.24
N ASP A 14 -21.65 10.52 -10.72
CA ASP A 14 -21.07 9.32 -10.12
C ASP A 14 -19.56 9.38 -10.26
N GLY A 15 -18.90 9.98 -9.26
CA GLY A 15 -17.46 9.92 -9.09
C GLY A 15 -17.07 8.47 -8.80
N VAL A 16 -16.80 7.69 -9.85
CA VAL A 16 -16.17 6.38 -9.70
C VAL A 16 -14.82 6.61 -9.05
N ALA A 17 -14.70 6.27 -7.77
CA ALA A 17 -13.42 6.24 -7.08
C ALA A 17 -12.55 5.22 -7.81
N ALA A 18 -11.67 5.72 -8.69
CA ALA A 18 -10.70 4.91 -9.39
C ALA A 18 -9.74 4.36 -8.32
N GLY A 19 -9.86 3.07 -8.02
CA GLY A 19 -8.88 2.41 -7.17
C GLY A 19 -7.49 2.49 -7.82
N GLU A 20 -6.45 2.32 -7.00
CA GLU A 20 -5.08 2.26 -7.52
C GLU A 20 -4.69 0.80 -7.82
N GLN A 21 -4.01 0.58 -8.95
CA GLN A 21 -3.40 -0.71 -9.24
C GLN A 21 -2.21 -0.95 -8.31
N LEU A 22 -2.14 -2.16 -7.75
CA LEU A 22 -1.04 -2.54 -6.88
C LEU A 22 0.28 -2.61 -7.68
N PRO A 23 1.40 -2.13 -7.10
CA PRO A 23 2.70 -2.24 -7.75
C PRO A 23 3.08 -3.72 -7.90
N ALA A 24 3.83 -4.05 -8.95
CA ALA A 24 4.36 -5.40 -9.11
C ALA A 24 5.30 -5.72 -7.94
N LEU A 25 5.12 -6.89 -7.34
CA LEU A 25 5.95 -7.37 -6.24
C LEU A 25 6.83 -8.52 -6.73
N ASP A 26 8.14 -8.38 -6.56
CA ASP A 26 9.09 -9.49 -6.69
C ASP A 26 9.55 -9.92 -5.28
N PRO A 27 9.05 -11.06 -4.76
CA PRO A 27 9.44 -11.56 -3.45
C PRO A 27 10.95 -11.83 -3.40
N ARG A 28 11.57 -11.51 -2.26
CA ARG A 28 13.02 -11.56 -1.99
C ARG A 28 13.82 -10.34 -2.48
N THR A 29 13.19 -9.37 -3.16
CA THR A 29 13.82 -8.06 -3.41
C THR A 29 14.20 -7.38 -2.10
N ALA A 30 15.36 -6.72 -2.05
CA ALA A 30 15.76 -5.94 -0.88
C ALA A 30 14.74 -4.82 -0.62
N TYR A 31 14.30 -4.67 0.63
CA TYR A 31 13.27 -3.67 0.96
C TYR A 31 13.69 -2.24 0.56
N SER A 32 14.98 -1.91 0.68
CA SER A 32 15.51 -0.61 0.27
C SER A 32 15.30 -0.32 -1.22
N GLU A 33 15.46 -1.33 -2.08
CA GLU A 33 15.26 -1.21 -3.53
C GLU A 33 13.77 -1.09 -3.85
N PHE A 34 12.95 -1.95 -3.24
CA PHE A 34 11.50 -1.89 -3.43
C PHE A 34 10.91 -0.54 -2.96
N ARG A 35 11.41 -0.02 -1.84
CA ARG A 35 11.08 1.31 -1.32
C ARG A 35 11.36 2.44 -2.31
N ILE A 36 12.49 2.38 -3.02
CA ILE A 36 12.83 3.36 -4.06
C ILE A 36 11.84 3.23 -5.23
N SER A 37 11.55 2.01 -5.68
CA SER A 37 10.56 1.75 -6.74
C SER A 37 9.18 2.31 -6.40
N LEU A 38 8.70 2.10 -5.17
CA LEU A 38 7.44 2.68 -4.69
C LEU A 38 7.43 4.21 -4.74
N ALA A 39 8.50 4.84 -4.25
CA ALA A 39 8.62 6.30 -4.26
C ALA A 39 8.62 6.85 -5.71
N LEU A 40 9.31 6.19 -6.65
CA LEU A 40 9.31 6.54 -8.07
C LEU A 40 7.92 6.41 -8.72
N GLN A 41 7.11 5.47 -8.24
CA GLN A 41 5.72 5.28 -8.67
C GLN A 41 4.71 6.22 -7.95
N GLY A 42 5.20 7.14 -7.12
CA GLY A 42 4.39 8.14 -6.42
C GLY A 42 3.78 7.69 -5.09
N TRP A 43 4.15 6.50 -4.59
CA TRP A 43 3.76 6.06 -3.26
C TRP A 43 4.55 6.80 -2.18
N LYS A 44 3.91 7.05 -1.05
CA LYS A 44 4.48 7.76 0.09
C LYS A 44 4.39 6.90 1.36
N PRO A 45 5.38 6.98 2.26
CA PRO A 45 5.24 6.48 3.63
C PRO A 45 3.96 7.01 4.29
N ASP A 46 3.18 6.12 4.91
CA ASP A 46 2.07 6.56 5.76
C ASP A 46 2.63 7.37 6.94
N GLN A 47 2.32 8.67 6.97
CA GLN A 47 2.83 9.59 7.99
C GLN A 47 2.40 9.21 9.41
N ALA A 48 1.25 8.56 9.56
CA ALA A 48 0.76 8.07 10.85
C ALA A 48 1.34 6.69 11.23
N ALA A 49 2.12 6.04 10.36
CA ALA A 49 2.74 4.75 10.70
C ALA A 49 3.69 4.90 11.91
N LYS A 50 4.53 5.95 11.90
CA LYS A 50 5.54 6.17 12.94
C LYS A 50 4.95 6.41 14.33
N SER A 51 3.84 7.15 14.43
CA SER A 51 3.17 7.38 15.72
C SER A 51 2.48 6.13 16.27
N ARG A 52 2.18 5.15 15.41
CA ARG A 52 1.60 3.84 15.76
C ARG A 52 2.65 2.73 15.85
N ALA A 53 3.93 3.06 15.68
CA ALA A 53 4.98 2.08 15.56
C ALA A 53 5.16 1.30 16.87
N THR A 54 5.00 -0.02 16.81
CA THR A 54 5.24 -0.94 17.93
C THR A 54 6.46 -1.77 17.61
N CYS A 55 7.61 -1.39 18.18
CA CYS A 55 8.89 -2.01 17.89
C CYS A 55 9.44 -2.69 19.14
N VAL A 56 9.57 -4.02 19.07
CA VAL A 56 10.10 -4.81 20.18
C VAL A 56 11.62 -4.60 20.32
N SER A 57 12.15 -4.87 21.52
CA SER A 57 13.60 -4.78 21.79
C SER A 57 14.41 -5.61 20.79
N GLY A 58 15.53 -5.03 20.32
CA GLY A 58 16.37 -5.61 19.26
C GLY A 58 15.88 -5.34 17.83
N ARG A 59 14.77 -4.61 17.64
CA ARG A 59 14.25 -4.18 16.33
C ARG A 59 14.12 -2.68 16.15
N THR A 60 14.43 -1.92 17.19
CA THR A 60 14.36 -0.45 17.23
C THR A 60 15.05 0.19 16.01
N ARG A 61 16.22 -0.31 15.63
CA ARG A 61 16.99 0.24 14.50
C ARG A 61 16.21 0.23 13.18
N ILE A 62 15.40 -0.79 12.91
CA ILE A 62 14.59 -0.85 11.67
C ILE A 62 13.53 0.26 11.70
N CYS A 63 12.86 0.42 12.84
CA CYS A 63 11.81 1.43 13.01
C CYS A 63 12.36 2.87 13.04
N GLU A 64 13.59 3.05 13.52
CA GLU A 64 14.30 4.33 13.44
C GLU A 64 14.73 4.65 12.01
N THR A 65 15.11 3.61 11.23
CA THR A 65 15.58 3.77 9.84
C THR A 65 14.42 4.10 8.89
N TYR A 66 13.25 3.47 9.07
CA TYR A 66 12.13 3.56 8.13
C TYR A 66 10.90 4.20 8.79
N ALA A 67 10.52 5.38 8.31
CA ALA A 67 9.38 6.13 8.83
C ALA A 67 8.04 5.42 8.59
N GLU A 68 7.97 4.59 7.55
CA GLU A 68 6.79 3.79 7.21
C GLU A 68 6.63 2.51 8.06
N ALA A 69 7.57 2.19 8.95
CA ALA A 69 7.50 0.99 9.78
C ALA A 69 6.41 1.13 10.86
N ILE A 70 5.51 0.15 10.95
CA ILE A 70 4.48 0.13 12.00
C ILE A 70 4.69 -0.99 13.02
N THR A 71 5.25 -2.13 12.63
CA THR A 71 5.46 -3.23 13.56
C THR A 71 6.63 -4.08 13.12
N CYS A 72 7.56 -4.35 14.02
CA CYS A 72 8.61 -5.34 13.80
C CYS A 72 8.54 -6.41 14.90
N ARG A 73 8.29 -7.65 14.51
CA ARG A 73 8.11 -8.80 15.42
C ARG A 73 9.31 -9.74 15.35
N ARG A 74 9.69 -10.27 16.51
CA ARG A 74 10.76 -11.27 16.65
C ARG A 74 10.20 -12.68 16.47
N THR A 75 9.66 -12.96 15.28
CA THR A 75 9.22 -14.30 14.82
C THR A 75 10.39 -15.06 14.17
N THR A 76 10.17 -16.32 13.78
CA THR A 76 11.12 -17.12 12.99
C THR A 76 10.48 -17.56 11.67
N PRO A 77 10.78 -16.93 10.51
CA PRO A 77 11.66 -15.77 10.35
C PRO A 77 11.05 -14.50 10.93
N SER A 78 11.88 -13.53 11.27
CA SER A 78 11.41 -12.28 11.85
C SER A 78 10.83 -11.37 10.78
N ARG A 79 9.76 -10.64 11.14
CA ARG A 79 8.92 -9.93 10.19
C ARG A 79 8.72 -8.48 10.58
N CYS A 80 8.71 -7.59 9.59
CA CYS A 80 8.35 -6.18 9.75
C CYS A 80 7.26 -5.79 8.76
N LEU A 81 6.31 -4.99 9.24
CA LEU A 81 5.22 -4.41 8.48
C LEU A 81 5.48 -2.93 8.22
N PHE A 82 5.27 -2.51 6.98
CA PHE A 82 5.43 -1.13 6.52
C PHE A 82 4.17 -0.66 5.79
N LEU A 83 3.76 0.59 6.01
CA LEU A 83 2.56 1.16 5.42
C LEU A 83 2.88 2.25 4.40
N TRP A 84 2.26 2.13 3.23
CA TRP A 84 2.41 3.07 2.13
C TRP A 84 1.06 3.53 1.64
N THR A 85 0.99 4.77 1.19
CA THR A 85 -0.22 5.39 0.65
C THR A 85 0.04 6.05 -0.70
N LYS A 86 -0.97 5.99 -1.57
CA LYS A 86 -1.02 6.73 -2.83
C LYS A 86 -2.49 7.05 -3.10
N ASN A 87 -2.82 8.32 -3.27
CA ASN A 87 -4.21 8.77 -3.39
C ASN A 87 -5.07 8.27 -2.21
N GLN A 88 -6.15 7.52 -2.49
CA GLN A 88 -7.04 6.91 -1.49
C GLN A 88 -6.65 5.45 -1.16
N THR A 89 -5.52 4.98 -1.67
CA THR A 89 -5.06 3.61 -1.55
C THR A 89 -4.01 3.47 -0.47
N GLN A 90 -4.16 2.44 0.36
CA GLN A 90 -3.18 2.05 1.36
C GLN A 90 -2.78 0.59 1.15
N ILE A 91 -1.47 0.35 1.18
CA ILE A 91 -0.89 -0.99 1.09
C ILE A 91 -0.04 -1.26 2.33
N GLU A 92 0.02 -2.53 2.70
CA GLU A 92 0.89 -3.08 3.72
C GLU A 92 1.94 -3.96 3.06
N ILE A 93 3.20 -3.73 3.40
CA ILE A 93 4.32 -4.54 2.93
C ILE A 93 4.85 -5.29 4.12
N GLU A 94 4.91 -6.60 3.99
CA GLU A 94 5.58 -7.47 4.93
C GLU A 94 6.96 -7.85 4.40
N THR A 95 7.95 -7.77 5.28
CA THR A 95 9.32 -8.20 5.00
C THR A 95 9.72 -9.33 5.92
N VAL A 96 10.71 -10.10 5.49
CA VAL A 96 11.41 -11.08 6.31
C VAL A 96 12.86 -10.68 6.50
N GLY A 97 13.41 -10.96 7.69
CA GLY A 97 14.81 -10.71 8.02
C GLY A 97 15.01 -10.03 9.37
N SER A 98 16.26 -9.93 9.79
CA SER A 98 16.61 -9.50 11.15
C SER A 98 17.34 -8.17 11.26
N LYS A 99 17.91 -7.69 10.15
CA LYS A 99 18.74 -6.47 10.13
C LYS A 99 18.22 -5.52 9.06
N ALA A 100 18.27 -4.21 9.33
CA ALA A 100 17.78 -3.19 8.40
C ALA A 100 18.38 -3.30 6.99
N GLN A 101 19.66 -3.68 6.87
CA GLN A 101 20.35 -3.82 5.58
C GLN A 101 20.04 -5.14 4.84
N GLY A 102 19.26 -6.05 5.44
CA GLY A 102 19.05 -7.40 4.90
C GLY A 102 17.63 -7.91 5.07
N ILE A 103 16.65 -7.00 5.21
CA ILE A 103 15.25 -7.38 5.10
C ILE A 103 14.84 -7.39 3.62
N THR A 104 14.10 -8.41 3.23
CA THR A 104 13.58 -8.56 1.88
C THR A 104 12.06 -8.59 1.91
N VAL A 105 11.43 -8.16 0.82
CA VAL A 105 9.97 -8.17 0.74
C VAL A 105 9.48 -9.61 0.60
N ASP A 106 8.45 -9.94 1.38
CA ASP A 106 7.81 -11.26 1.38
C ASP A 106 6.42 -11.15 0.74
N GLN A 107 5.59 -10.24 1.25
CA GLN A 107 4.21 -10.08 0.82
C GLN A 107 3.80 -8.62 0.76
N MET A 108 2.78 -8.35 -0.05
CA MET A 108 2.08 -7.07 -0.08
C MET A 108 0.58 -7.32 0.00
N ARG A 109 -0.11 -6.55 0.84
CA ARG A 109 -1.55 -6.65 1.03
C ARG A 109 -2.20 -5.30 0.79
N CYS A 110 -3.32 -5.31 0.08
CA CYS A 110 -4.20 -4.17 0.03
C CYS A 110 -4.83 -3.95 1.41
N ARG A 111 -4.84 -2.71 1.90
CA ARG A 111 -5.62 -2.31 3.08
C ARG A 111 -6.87 -1.54 2.71
N SER A 112 -6.80 -0.69 1.69
CA SER A 112 -7.94 0.10 1.19
C SER A 112 -7.66 0.63 -0.21
N GLY A 113 -8.70 0.94 -0.97
CA GLY A 113 -8.61 1.70 -2.22
C GLY A 113 -7.97 1.00 -3.41
N CYS A 114 -7.66 -0.30 -3.32
CA CYS A 114 -7.04 -1.01 -4.44
C CYS A 114 -8.10 -1.48 -5.44
N LEU A 115 -7.73 -1.50 -6.72
CA LEU A 115 -8.54 -2.17 -7.74
C LEU A 115 -8.54 -3.68 -7.50
N ALA A 116 -9.68 -4.32 -7.76
CA ALA A 116 -9.69 -5.76 -7.92
C ALA A 116 -8.74 -6.12 -9.07
N ALA A 117 -7.84 -7.08 -8.84
CA ALA A 117 -7.04 -7.63 -9.95
C ALA A 117 -8.03 -8.17 -10.99
N GLU A 118 -7.97 -7.64 -12.22
CA GLU A 118 -8.81 -8.14 -13.30
C GLU A 118 -8.52 -9.64 -13.44
N PRO A 119 -9.53 -10.53 -13.34
CA PRO A 119 -9.29 -11.95 -13.53
C PRO A 119 -8.69 -12.14 -14.91
N ALA A 120 -7.54 -12.82 -14.98
CA ALA A 120 -6.84 -13.09 -16.24
C ALA A 120 -7.86 -13.65 -17.25
N ARG A 121 -8.26 -12.84 -18.24
CA ARG A 121 -9.15 -13.31 -19.28
C ARG A 121 -8.39 -14.41 -20.03
N PRO A 122 -8.96 -15.61 -20.20
CA PRO A 122 -8.33 -16.62 -21.02
C PRO A 122 -8.17 -16.04 -22.43
N SER A 123 -6.93 -16.00 -22.91
CA SER A 123 -6.63 -15.65 -24.30
C SER A 123 -7.36 -16.64 -25.20
N VAL A 124 -8.42 -16.18 -25.87
CA VAL A 124 -9.08 -16.97 -26.92
C VAL A 124 -8.26 -16.76 -28.19
N ASP A 125 -7.30 -17.66 -28.42
CA ASP A 125 -6.67 -17.80 -29.73
C ASP A 125 -7.75 -18.16 -30.78
N HIS A 126 -7.80 -17.39 -31.87
CA HIS A 126 -8.62 -17.65 -33.06
C HIS A 126 -7.73 -18.16 -34.20
#